data_AF-A0A2M9XT48-F1
#
_entry.id   AF-A0A2M9XT48-F1
#
_cell.length_a   1.000
_cell.length_b   1.000
_cell.length_c   1.000
_cell.angle_alpha   90.00
_cell.angle_beta   90.00
_cell.angle_gamma   90.00
#
_symmetry.space_group_name_H-M   'P 1'
#
loop_
_entity.id
_entity.type
_entity.pdbx_description
1 polymer ?
#
loop_
_entity_poly.entity_id
_entity_poly.type
_entity_poly.pdbx_seq_one_letter_code
_entity_poly.pdbx_strand_id
1 'polypeptide(L)'
;MRKKNHMPETRNPVELVEFLSKEMENPSFDEWLSELADKAIDNDKFVWSFLYQVMRDADSGRLSWGYHKRLLSGAVQILSRVGDSRAYRAIINYVKSLDRQIPIGALELITDLLPSFAEVDSDEILKIAATQDSLKSAFGILALFQLIVQDKIPSEKTEEIRTFLKGYKNYAYYLDSVIEQALDHLDAQEEPNLLTFFDEIAV
;
A
#
# COMPACT_ATOMS: atom_id res chain seq x y z
N MET A 1 -39.86 1.84 -9.86
CA MET A 1 -38.67 2.34 -10.57
C MET A 1 -37.71 2.90 -9.54
N ARG A 2 -36.64 2.19 -9.18
CA ARG A 2 -35.58 2.75 -8.32
C ARG A 2 -34.89 3.84 -9.15
N LYS A 3 -34.82 5.08 -8.63
CA LYS A 3 -33.91 6.09 -9.18
C LYS A 3 -32.53 5.44 -9.24
N LYS A 4 -31.87 5.42 -10.40
CA LYS A 4 -30.46 5.06 -10.44
C LYS A 4 -29.75 5.98 -9.46
N ASN A 5 -29.15 5.40 -8.42
CA ASN A 5 -28.35 6.12 -7.44
C ASN A 5 -27.07 6.56 -8.17
N HIS A 6 -27.15 7.69 -8.86
CA HIS A 6 -26.00 8.26 -9.58
C HIS A 6 -25.13 9.06 -8.62
N MET A 7 -23.82 8.97 -8.81
CA MET A 7 -22.85 9.85 -8.18
C MET A 7 -23.18 11.31 -8.49
N PRO A 8 -23.00 12.26 -7.56
CA PRO A 8 -23.29 13.66 -7.82
C PRO A 8 -22.47 14.20 -8.99
N GLU A 9 -23.09 14.99 -9.85
CA GLU A 9 -22.41 15.78 -10.88
C GLU A 9 -21.75 17.01 -10.24
N THR A 10 -20.72 16.78 -9.42
CA THR A 10 -19.90 17.85 -8.82
C THR A 10 -18.55 17.98 -9.53
N ARG A 11 -18.02 19.21 -9.56
CA ARG A 11 -16.63 19.51 -9.97
C ARG A 11 -15.74 19.83 -8.77
N ASN A 12 -16.28 19.76 -7.56
CA ASN A 12 -15.57 20.02 -6.32
C ASN A 12 -15.18 18.70 -5.65
N PRO A 13 -13.87 18.37 -5.54
CA PRO A 13 -13.45 17.10 -4.97
C PRO A 13 -13.87 16.96 -3.50
N VAL A 14 -13.99 18.08 -2.75
CA VAL A 14 -14.44 18.06 -1.35
C VAL A 14 -15.90 17.62 -1.24
N GLU A 15 -16.77 18.10 -2.13
CA GLU A 15 -18.18 17.68 -2.17
C GLU A 15 -18.30 16.18 -2.48
N LEU A 16 -17.45 15.65 -3.36
CA LEU A 16 -17.43 14.22 -3.65
C LEU A 16 -16.96 13.40 -2.44
N VAL A 17 -15.93 13.86 -1.71
CA VAL A 17 -15.50 13.23 -0.45
C VAL A 17 -16.64 13.25 0.59
N GLU A 18 -17.31 14.38 0.77
CA GLU A 18 -18.44 14.50 1.69
C GLU A 18 -19.64 13.61 1.31
N PHE A 19 -19.91 13.48 0.01
CA PHE A 19 -20.95 12.57 -0.47
C PHE A 19 -20.58 11.11 -0.19
N LEU A 20 -19.39 10.68 -0.61
CA LEU A 20 -18.96 9.28 -0.47
C LEU A 20 -18.79 8.89 1.00
N SER A 21 -18.31 9.79 1.85
CA SER A 21 -18.23 9.54 3.31
C SER A 21 -19.60 9.33 3.95
N LYS A 22 -20.67 9.95 3.46
CA LYS A 22 -22.04 9.75 3.97
C LYS A 22 -22.70 8.50 3.39
N GLU A 23 -22.38 8.16 2.15
CA GLU A 23 -23.02 7.08 1.40
C GLU A 23 -22.23 5.76 1.43
N MET A 24 -21.29 5.58 2.37
CA MET A 24 -20.45 4.37 2.46
C MET A 24 -21.25 3.07 2.59
N GLU A 25 -22.47 3.12 3.13
CA GLU A 25 -23.36 1.95 3.28
C GLU A 25 -24.33 1.78 2.10
N ASN A 26 -24.26 2.65 1.08
CA ASN A 26 -25.11 2.55 -0.10
C ASN A 26 -24.72 1.30 -0.91
N PRO A 27 -25.69 0.49 -1.39
CA PRO A 27 -25.40 -0.66 -2.25
C PRO A 27 -24.63 -0.32 -3.54
N SER A 28 -24.72 0.92 -4.02
CA SER A 28 -24.00 1.40 -5.21
C SER A 28 -22.59 1.91 -4.90
N PHE A 29 -22.14 1.88 -3.64
CA PHE A 29 -20.86 2.46 -3.25
C PHE A 29 -19.67 1.83 -3.98
N ASP A 30 -19.66 0.50 -4.10
CA ASP A 30 -18.56 -0.21 -4.75
C ASP A 30 -18.58 0.00 -6.28
N GLU A 31 -19.76 0.15 -6.88
CA GLU A 31 -19.93 0.53 -8.29
C GLU A 31 -19.35 1.92 -8.56
N TRP A 32 -19.65 2.89 -7.69
CA TRP A 32 -19.10 4.24 -7.76
C TRP A 32 -17.58 4.28 -7.61
N LEU A 33 -17.01 3.50 -6.69
CA LEU A 33 -15.55 3.39 -6.57
C LEU A 33 -14.93 2.78 -7.83
N SER A 34 -15.59 1.81 -8.47
CA SER A 34 -15.13 1.25 -9.73
C SER A 34 -15.17 2.27 -10.86
N GLU A 35 -16.25 3.06 -10.98
CA GLU A 35 -16.32 4.15 -11.96
C GLU A 35 -15.22 5.20 -11.76
N LEU A 36 -14.88 5.51 -10.51
CA LEU A 36 -13.76 6.39 -10.18
C LEU A 36 -12.42 5.76 -10.54
N ALA A 37 -12.25 4.45 -10.32
CA ALA A 37 -11.04 3.73 -10.70
C ALA A 37 -10.79 3.84 -12.21
N ASP A 38 -11.81 3.56 -13.02
CA ASP A 38 -11.69 3.58 -14.48
C ASP A 38 -11.33 4.99 -14.97
N LYS A 39 -11.96 6.03 -14.41
CA LYS A 39 -11.60 7.43 -14.70
C LYS A 39 -10.20 7.82 -14.23
N ALA A 40 -9.73 7.29 -13.10
CA ALA A 40 -8.37 7.55 -12.60
C ALA A 40 -7.32 6.96 -13.54
N ILE A 41 -7.57 5.75 -14.07
CA ILE A 41 -6.75 5.08 -15.09
C ILE A 41 -6.71 5.93 -16.37
N ASP A 42 -7.84 6.50 -16.78
CA ASP A 42 -7.93 7.46 -17.90
C ASP A 42 -7.33 8.85 -17.59
N ASN A 43 -6.68 9.00 -16.44
CA ASN A 43 -6.03 10.22 -15.97
C ASN A 43 -6.98 11.43 -15.83
N ASP A 44 -8.23 11.18 -15.43
CA ASP A 44 -9.20 12.24 -15.15
C ASP A 44 -8.72 13.16 -14.01
N LYS A 45 -8.53 14.44 -14.33
CA LYS A 45 -7.96 15.43 -13.40
C LYS A 45 -8.82 15.64 -12.15
N PHE A 46 -10.14 15.54 -12.29
CA PHE A 46 -11.07 15.72 -11.18
C PHE A 46 -10.99 14.54 -10.22
N VAL A 47 -10.98 13.30 -10.74
CA VAL A 47 -10.81 12.11 -9.91
C VAL A 47 -9.47 12.09 -9.19
N TRP A 48 -8.39 12.51 -9.86
CA TRP A 48 -7.09 12.65 -9.19
C TRP A 48 -7.09 13.70 -8.08
N SER A 49 -7.78 14.83 -8.29
CA SER A 49 -7.95 15.85 -7.25
C SER A 49 -8.75 15.32 -6.07
N PHE A 50 -9.77 14.49 -6.33
CA PHE A 50 -10.51 13.75 -5.31
C PHE A 50 -9.59 12.80 -4.51
N LEU A 51 -8.77 11.97 -5.19
CA LEU A 51 -7.86 11.04 -4.51
C LEU A 51 -6.86 11.76 -3.60
N TYR A 52 -6.26 12.88 -4.07
CA TYR A 52 -5.39 13.69 -3.22
C TYR A 52 -6.14 14.32 -2.04
N GLN A 53 -7.38 14.75 -2.25
CA GLN A 53 -8.21 15.29 -1.18
C GLN A 53 -8.51 14.22 -0.11
N VAL A 54 -8.82 12.98 -0.51
CA VAL A 54 -9.01 11.85 0.41
C VAL A 54 -7.74 11.61 1.24
N MET A 55 -6.57 11.53 0.60
CA MET A 55 -5.30 11.29 1.32
C MET A 55 -4.97 12.43 2.29
N ARG A 56 -5.21 13.68 1.89
CA ARG A 56 -5.03 14.87 2.75
C ARG A 56 -5.99 14.89 3.94
N ASP A 57 -7.24 14.51 3.72
CA ASP A 57 -8.22 14.46 4.80
C ASP A 57 -7.96 13.30 5.75
N ALA A 58 -7.42 12.18 5.24
CA ALA A 58 -6.91 11.08 6.05
C ALA A 58 -5.76 11.51 6.95
N ASP A 59 -4.77 12.20 6.36
CA ASP A 59 -3.59 12.75 7.05
C ASP A 59 -3.99 13.74 8.16
N SER A 60 -4.86 14.70 7.86
CA SER A 60 -5.35 15.68 8.85
C SER A 60 -6.25 15.09 9.95
N GLY A 61 -6.67 13.82 9.82
CA GLY A 61 -7.61 13.16 10.71
C GLY A 61 -9.08 13.54 10.48
N ARG A 62 -9.39 14.29 9.41
CA ARG A 62 -10.79 14.54 8.98
C ARG A 62 -11.47 13.26 8.50
N LEU A 63 -10.72 12.38 7.84
CA LEU A 63 -11.11 11.00 7.56
C LEU A 63 -10.32 10.06 8.47
N SER A 64 -10.96 9.42 9.44
CA SER A 64 -10.33 8.38 10.26
C SER A 64 -10.55 6.98 9.67
N TRP A 65 -9.53 6.12 9.74
CA TRP A 65 -9.66 4.69 9.37
C TRP A 65 -10.67 3.92 10.23
N GLY A 66 -10.94 4.36 11.46
CA GLY A 66 -11.95 3.74 12.32
C GLY A 66 -13.38 3.94 11.82
N TYR A 67 -13.66 5.05 11.14
CA TYR A 67 -15.03 5.39 10.68
C TYR A 67 -15.16 5.32 9.15
N HIS A 68 -14.18 5.82 8.41
CA HIS A 68 -14.21 5.97 6.95
C HIS A 68 -13.50 4.84 6.22
N LYS A 69 -13.45 3.63 6.82
CA LYS A 69 -12.67 2.50 6.30
C LYS A 69 -12.99 2.16 4.85
N ARG A 70 -14.26 2.18 4.42
CA ARG A 70 -14.65 1.82 3.04
C ARG A 70 -14.14 2.83 2.03
N LEU A 71 -14.27 4.12 2.32
CA LEU A 71 -13.77 5.19 1.46
C LEU A 71 -12.23 5.16 1.37
N LEU A 72 -11.54 5.04 2.51
CA LEU A 72 -10.08 5.03 2.54
C LEU A 72 -9.51 3.78 1.86
N SER A 73 -10.09 2.60 2.13
CA SER A 73 -9.71 1.36 1.45
C SER A 73 -9.96 1.44 -0.06
N GLY A 74 -11.11 2.00 -0.46
CA GLY A 74 -11.45 2.23 -1.86
C GLY A 74 -10.47 3.15 -2.56
N ALA A 75 -10.03 4.24 -1.91
CA ALA A 75 -9.03 5.15 -2.47
C ALA A 75 -7.66 4.46 -2.65
N VAL A 76 -7.22 3.67 -1.67
CA VAL A 76 -5.98 2.87 -1.79
C VAL A 76 -6.10 1.84 -2.92
N GLN A 77 -7.24 1.16 -3.05
CA GLN A 77 -7.50 0.21 -4.13
C GLN A 77 -7.52 0.88 -5.51
N ILE A 78 -8.10 2.09 -5.63
CA ILE A 78 -8.06 2.87 -6.87
C ILE A 78 -6.60 3.17 -7.24
N LEU A 79 -5.79 3.66 -6.30
CA LEU A 79 -4.37 3.96 -6.55
C LEU A 79 -3.58 2.70 -6.96
N SER A 80 -3.85 1.56 -6.30
CA SER A 80 -3.26 0.27 -6.68
C SER A 80 -3.66 -0.18 -8.09
N ARG A 81 -4.94 0.00 -8.48
CA ARG A 81 -5.41 -0.30 -9.84
C ARG A 81 -4.75 0.59 -10.91
N VAL A 82 -4.43 1.85 -10.57
CA VAL A 82 -3.66 2.73 -11.45
C VAL A 82 -2.21 2.23 -11.57
N GLY A 83 -1.57 1.86 -10.46
CA GLY A 83 -0.29 1.14 -10.44
C GLY A 83 0.94 1.92 -10.93
N ASP A 84 0.78 3.18 -11.36
CA ASP A 84 1.88 4.00 -11.85
C ASP A 84 2.70 4.66 -10.71
N SER A 85 3.81 5.30 -11.09
CA SER A 85 4.68 5.97 -10.13
C SER A 85 3.99 7.14 -9.41
N ARG A 86 2.99 7.79 -10.03
CA ARG A 86 2.23 8.87 -9.41
C ARG A 86 1.33 8.34 -8.29
N ALA A 87 0.66 7.22 -8.52
CA ALA A 87 -0.18 6.56 -7.54
C ALA A 87 0.66 6.00 -6.38
N TYR A 88 1.81 5.38 -6.68
CA TYR A 88 2.79 4.97 -5.67
C TYR A 88 3.21 6.14 -4.78
N ARG A 89 3.60 7.27 -5.39
CA ARG A 89 4.01 8.48 -4.64
C ARG A 89 2.89 9.03 -3.77
N ALA A 90 1.63 8.96 -4.20
CA ALA A 90 0.49 9.39 -3.38
C ALA A 90 0.37 8.57 -2.09
N ILE A 91 0.51 7.24 -2.18
CA ILE A 91 0.48 6.33 -1.03
C ILE A 91 1.69 6.57 -0.11
N ILE A 92 2.90 6.61 -0.66
CA ILE A 92 4.11 6.75 0.16
C ILE A 92 4.15 8.11 0.86
N ASN A 93 3.71 9.17 0.20
CA ASN A 93 3.64 10.49 0.84
C ASN A 93 2.64 10.49 2.00
N TYR A 94 1.49 9.82 1.85
CA TYR A 94 0.54 9.62 2.94
C TYR A 94 1.18 8.87 4.12
N VAL A 95 1.86 7.76 3.86
CA VAL A 95 2.53 6.98 4.91
C VAL A 95 3.59 7.81 5.64
N LYS A 96 4.39 8.57 4.90
CA LYS A 96 5.42 9.44 5.51
C LYS A 96 4.82 10.57 6.34
N SER A 97 3.61 11.04 6.01
CA SER A 97 2.94 12.10 6.75
C SER A 97 2.17 11.60 7.98
N LEU A 98 1.85 10.30 8.07
CA LEU A 98 1.13 9.69 9.19
C LEU A 98 1.73 10.04 10.55
N ASP A 99 1.12 11.00 11.24
CA ASP A 99 1.48 11.40 12.62
C ASP A 99 0.59 10.73 13.67
N ARG A 100 -0.50 10.11 13.22
CA ARG A 100 -1.53 9.46 14.05
C ARG A 100 -1.49 7.96 13.87
N GLN A 101 -1.77 7.24 14.95
CA GLN A 101 -2.00 5.81 14.88
C GLN A 101 -3.20 5.50 13.98
N ILE A 102 -3.01 4.53 13.10
CA ILE A 102 -4.07 3.91 12.30
C ILE A 102 -4.18 2.43 12.67
N PRO A 103 -5.32 1.78 12.44
CA PRO A 103 -5.47 0.34 12.68
C PRO A 103 -4.44 -0.47 11.88
N ILE A 104 -3.91 -1.54 12.47
CA ILE A 104 -2.94 -2.43 11.80
C ILE A 104 -3.46 -2.96 10.46
N GLY A 105 -4.75 -3.30 10.37
CA GLY A 105 -5.36 -3.75 9.11
C GLY A 105 -5.35 -2.71 7.98
N ALA A 106 -5.25 -1.41 8.31
CA ALA A 106 -5.04 -0.38 7.30
C ALA A 106 -3.59 -0.35 6.79
N LEU A 107 -2.61 -0.61 7.67
CA LEU A 107 -1.21 -0.78 7.26
C LEU A 107 -1.07 -2.00 6.36
N GLU A 108 -1.60 -3.14 6.80
CA GLU A 108 -1.60 -4.40 6.04
C GLU A 108 -2.20 -4.20 4.64
N LEU A 109 -3.39 -3.60 4.55
CA LEU A 109 -4.01 -3.29 3.25
C LEU A 109 -3.08 -2.46 2.34
N ILE A 110 -2.46 -1.40 2.86
CA ILE A 110 -1.60 -0.55 2.05
C ILE A 110 -0.37 -1.35 1.59
N THR A 111 0.26 -2.11 2.49
CA THR A 111 1.46 -2.88 2.17
C THR A 111 1.19 -4.05 1.24
N ASP A 112 0.06 -4.73 1.38
CA ASP A 112 -0.34 -5.85 0.50
C ASP A 112 -0.55 -5.40 -0.94
N LEU A 113 -0.92 -4.14 -1.14
CA LEU A 113 -1.12 -3.55 -2.46
C LEU A 113 0.14 -2.90 -3.03
N LEU A 114 1.21 -2.69 -2.24
CA LEU A 114 2.46 -2.10 -2.75
C LEU A 114 3.07 -2.88 -3.92
N PRO A 115 3.06 -4.22 -3.93
CA PRO A 115 3.58 -4.96 -5.08
C PRO A 115 2.78 -4.77 -6.36
N SER A 116 1.58 -4.20 -6.34
CA SER A 116 0.84 -3.90 -7.58
C SER A 116 1.44 -2.77 -8.41
N PHE A 117 2.28 -1.91 -7.80
CA PHE A 117 2.89 -0.79 -8.50
C PHE A 117 4.02 -1.25 -9.42
N ALA A 118 4.13 -0.61 -10.59
CA ALA A 118 5.12 -0.94 -11.60
C ALA A 118 6.56 -0.70 -11.11
N GLU A 119 6.75 0.37 -10.33
CA GLU A 119 8.05 0.76 -9.77
C GLU A 119 7.90 1.02 -8.28
N VAL A 120 8.41 0.11 -7.46
CA VAL A 120 8.53 0.28 -6.00
C VAL A 120 9.98 0.57 -5.66
N ASP A 121 10.21 1.65 -4.92
CA ASP A 121 11.54 2.09 -4.50
C ASP A 121 11.91 1.38 -3.18
N SER A 122 12.62 0.25 -3.27
CA SER A 122 13.03 -0.54 -2.11
C SER A 122 13.90 0.25 -1.13
N ASP A 123 14.70 1.20 -1.61
CA ASP A 123 15.54 2.06 -0.76
C ASP A 123 14.69 3.01 0.08
N GLU A 124 13.64 3.56 -0.52
CA GLU A 124 12.66 4.37 0.18
C GLU A 124 11.90 3.57 1.25
N ILE A 125 11.49 2.35 0.92
CA ILE A 125 10.83 1.45 1.89
C ILE A 125 11.77 1.09 3.04
N LEU A 126 13.02 0.75 2.75
CA LEU A 126 14.03 0.46 3.78
C LEU A 126 14.27 1.67 4.69
N LYS A 127 14.35 2.88 4.12
CA LYS A 127 14.46 4.12 4.90
C LYS A 127 13.26 4.34 5.81
N ILE A 128 12.05 4.03 5.36
CA ILE A 128 10.83 4.11 6.19
C ILE A 128 10.89 3.09 7.33
N ALA A 129 11.31 1.85 7.04
CA ALA A 129 11.47 0.79 8.05
C ALA A 129 12.47 1.18 9.15
N ALA A 130 13.55 1.86 8.78
CA ALA A 130 14.62 2.29 9.68
C ALA A 130 14.29 3.54 10.53
N THR A 131 13.09 4.12 10.39
CA THR A 131 12.69 5.27 11.20
C THR A 131 12.47 4.88 12.67
N GLN A 132 12.61 5.86 13.58
CA GLN A 132 12.31 5.65 15.01
C GLN A 132 10.80 5.68 15.32
N ASP A 133 9.99 6.15 14.38
CA ASP A 133 8.55 6.16 14.50
C ASP A 133 8.02 4.73 14.36
N SER A 134 7.41 4.20 15.43
CA SER A 134 7.02 2.79 15.47
C SER A 134 5.98 2.41 14.42
N LEU A 135 5.09 3.34 14.05
CA LEU A 135 4.07 3.10 13.03
C LEU A 135 4.70 3.03 11.63
N LYS A 136 5.53 4.01 11.29
CA LYS A 136 6.22 4.06 9.98
C LYS A 136 7.21 2.92 9.85
N SER A 137 7.93 2.61 10.93
CA SER A 137 8.84 1.48 10.99
C SER A 137 8.12 0.16 10.75
N ALA A 138 6.96 -0.06 11.40
CA ALA A 138 6.12 -1.23 11.17
C ALA A 138 5.59 -1.32 9.72
N PHE A 139 5.14 -0.20 9.15
CA PHE A 139 4.80 -0.13 7.73
C PHE A 139 5.95 -0.60 6.85
N GLY A 140 7.15 -0.09 7.10
CA GLY A 140 8.33 -0.43 6.30
C GLY A 140 8.66 -1.91 6.34
N ILE A 141 8.53 -2.56 7.50
CA ILE A 141 8.72 -4.03 7.62
C ILE A 141 7.66 -4.82 6.86
N LEU A 142 6.38 -4.47 7.01
CA LEU A 142 5.31 -5.14 6.29
C LEU A 142 5.47 -4.95 4.77
N ALA A 143 5.88 -3.77 4.32
CA ALA A 143 6.18 -3.49 2.92
C ALA A 143 7.37 -4.29 2.40
N LEU A 144 8.48 -4.35 3.15
CA LEU A 144 9.63 -5.19 2.79
C LEU A 144 9.24 -6.65 2.69
N PHE A 145 8.49 -7.17 3.65
CA PHE A 145 7.98 -8.55 3.60
C PHE A 145 7.19 -8.81 2.32
N GLN A 146 6.24 -7.94 1.97
CA GLN A 146 5.44 -8.10 0.75
C GLN A 146 6.28 -8.06 -0.54
N LEU A 147 7.34 -7.25 -0.57
CA LEU A 147 8.26 -7.22 -1.70
C LEU A 147 9.16 -8.45 -1.76
N ILE A 148 9.59 -8.99 -0.61
CA ILE A 148 10.42 -10.20 -0.52
C ILE A 148 9.64 -11.41 -1.03
N VAL A 149 8.44 -11.67 -0.50
CA VAL A 149 7.65 -12.88 -0.85
C VAL A 149 7.12 -12.88 -2.29
N GLN A 150 7.17 -11.72 -2.96
CA GLN A 150 6.81 -11.57 -4.37
C GLN A 150 8.02 -11.39 -5.28
N ASP A 151 9.23 -11.65 -4.77
CA ASP A 151 10.49 -11.58 -5.50
C ASP A 151 10.73 -10.23 -6.20
N LYS A 152 10.30 -9.13 -5.56
CA LYS A 152 10.41 -7.74 -6.06
C LYS A 152 11.58 -6.96 -5.46
N ILE A 153 12.41 -7.62 -4.65
CA ILE A 153 13.65 -7.03 -4.14
C ILE A 153 14.76 -7.22 -5.17
N PRO A 154 15.47 -6.15 -5.57
CA PRO A 154 16.66 -6.28 -6.42
C PRO A 154 17.74 -7.14 -5.73
N SER A 155 18.38 -8.03 -6.48
CA SER A 155 19.38 -8.97 -5.95
C SER A 155 20.53 -8.29 -5.18
N GLU A 156 20.93 -7.10 -5.61
CA GLU A 156 21.97 -6.28 -5.00
C GLU A 156 21.57 -5.71 -3.62
N LYS A 157 20.28 -5.76 -3.27
CA LYS A 157 19.72 -5.27 -2.01
C LYS A 157 19.44 -6.37 -0.99
N THR A 158 19.46 -7.64 -1.42
CA THR A 158 19.12 -8.79 -0.56
C THR A 158 19.94 -8.82 0.72
N GLU A 159 21.27 -8.70 0.64
CA GLU A 159 22.14 -8.73 1.82
C GLU A 159 21.94 -7.55 2.78
N GLU A 160 21.69 -6.35 2.22
CA GLU A 160 21.41 -5.16 3.00
C GLU A 160 20.11 -5.34 3.81
N ILE A 161 19.04 -5.80 3.15
CA ILE A 161 17.73 -6.04 3.75
C ILE A 161 17.81 -7.17 4.78
N ARG A 162 18.49 -8.28 4.46
CA ARG A 162 18.71 -9.40 5.39
C ARG A 162 19.39 -8.92 6.68
N THR A 163 20.46 -8.14 6.54
CA THR A 163 21.20 -7.61 7.69
C THR A 163 20.33 -6.68 8.53
N PHE A 164 19.55 -5.82 7.87
CA PHE A 164 18.62 -4.93 8.54
C PHE A 164 17.54 -5.68 9.32
N LEU A 165 16.90 -6.69 8.72
CA LEU A 165 15.84 -7.50 9.33
C LEU A 165 16.33 -8.23 10.59
N LYS A 166 17.53 -8.83 10.54
CA LYS A 166 18.15 -9.50 11.71
C LYS A 166 18.39 -8.56 12.89
N GLY A 167 18.60 -7.28 12.63
CA GLY A 167 18.84 -6.25 13.63
C GLY A 167 17.60 -5.46 14.06
N TYR A 168 16.44 -5.71 13.43
CA TYR A 168 15.25 -4.89 13.62
C TYR A 168 14.66 -5.03 15.03
N LYS A 169 14.20 -3.91 15.58
CA LYS A 169 13.54 -3.86 16.89
C LYS A 169 12.38 -2.87 16.87
N ASN A 170 11.16 -3.39 17.01
CA ASN A 170 9.96 -2.59 17.22
C ASN A 170 8.92 -3.39 18.01
N TYR A 171 8.82 -3.07 19.30
CA TYR A 171 7.98 -3.82 20.24
C TYR A 171 6.50 -3.39 20.25
N ALA A 172 6.12 -2.38 19.46
CA ALA A 172 4.75 -1.88 19.44
C ALA A 172 3.83 -2.69 18.52
N TYR A 173 4.39 -3.37 17.52
CA TYR A 173 3.64 -4.08 16.47
C TYR A 173 3.92 -5.58 16.37
N TYR A 174 4.82 -6.12 17.21
CA TYR A 174 5.10 -7.56 17.34
C TYR A 174 5.32 -8.29 16.00
N LEU A 175 6.21 -7.76 15.17
CA LEU A 175 6.45 -8.23 13.80
C LEU A 175 7.49 -9.37 13.71
N ASP A 176 7.83 -10.02 14.82
CA ASP A 176 8.89 -11.04 14.86
C ASP A 176 8.61 -12.19 13.89
N SER A 177 7.36 -12.68 13.82
CA SER A 177 6.97 -13.74 12.88
C SER A 177 7.00 -13.32 11.41
N VAL A 178 6.78 -12.04 11.12
CA VAL A 178 6.87 -11.48 9.76
C VAL A 178 8.34 -11.42 9.34
N ILE A 179 9.22 -11.04 10.26
CA ILE A 179 10.66 -10.98 10.03
C ILE A 179 11.24 -12.38 9.83
N GLU A 180 10.84 -13.35 10.65
CA GLU A 180 11.26 -14.75 10.49
C GLU A 180 10.87 -15.28 9.11
N GLN A 181 9.62 -15.11 8.68
CA GLN A 181 9.16 -15.54 7.36
C GLN A 181 9.89 -14.81 6.21
N ALA A 182 10.15 -13.52 6.37
CA ALA A 182 10.91 -12.75 5.37
C ALA A 182 12.33 -13.31 5.21
N LEU A 183 13.00 -13.62 6.32
CA LEU A 183 14.34 -14.19 6.31
C LEU A 183 14.36 -15.59 5.71
N ASP A 184 13.41 -16.44 6.08
CA ASP A 184 13.27 -17.80 5.52
C ASP A 184 13.12 -17.77 3.98
N HIS A 185 12.32 -16.82 3.46
CA HIS A 185 12.13 -16.67 2.01
C HIS A 185 13.41 -16.22 1.30
N LEU A 186 14.16 -15.28 1.90
CA LEU A 186 15.45 -14.84 1.34
C LEU A 186 16.49 -15.98 1.34
N ASP A 187 16.51 -16.79 2.38
CA ASP A 187 17.44 -17.92 2.49
C ASP A 187 17.09 -19.04 1.48
N ALA A 188 15.79 -19.27 1.22
CA ALA A 188 15.34 -20.23 0.20
C ALA A 188 15.71 -19.81 -1.24
N GLN A 189 15.82 -18.50 -1.52
CA GLN A 189 16.25 -18.00 -2.85
C GLN A 189 17.74 -18.24 -3.12
N GLU A 190 18.57 -18.40 -2.08
CA GLU A 190 20.01 -18.66 -2.22
C GLU A 190 20.34 -20.14 -2.39
N GLU A 191 19.42 -21.06 -2.07
CA GLU A 191 19.66 -22.47 -2.31
C GLU A 191 19.79 -22.72 -3.82
N PRO A 192 20.92 -23.24 -4.30
CA PRO A 192 21.05 -23.58 -5.70
C PRO A 192 19.96 -24.59 -6.04
N ASN A 193 19.15 -24.27 -7.06
CA ASN A 193 18.21 -25.21 -7.64
C ASN A 193 18.99 -26.50 -7.92
N LEU A 194 18.70 -27.59 -7.19
CA LEU A 194 19.40 -28.87 -7.39
C LEU A 194 19.36 -29.31 -8.86
N LEU A 195 18.31 -28.88 -9.58
CA LEU A 195 18.15 -29.04 -11.03
C LEU A 195 19.25 -28.33 -11.86
N THR A 196 19.67 -27.11 -11.53
CA THR A 196 20.76 -26.42 -12.24
C THR A 196 22.13 -27.02 -11.92
N PHE A 197 22.29 -27.59 -10.72
CA PHE A 197 23.52 -28.31 -10.35
C PHE A 197 23.72 -29.60 -11.15
N PHE A 198 22.64 -30.31 -11.51
CA PHE A 198 22.74 -31.51 -12.36
C PHE A 198 23.04 -31.18 -13.83
N ASP A 199 22.60 -30.02 -14.34
CA ASP A 199 22.91 -29.58 -15.71
C ASP A 199 24.41 -29.22 -15.89
N GLU A 200 25.09 -28.78 -14.82
CA GLU A 200 26.53 -28.47 -14.85
C GLU A 200 27.44 -29.71 -14.66
N ILE A 201 26.92 -30.79 -14.07
CA ILE A 201 27.66 -32.06 -13.89
C ILE A 201 27.56 -32.96 -15.15
N ALA A 202 26.62 -32.68 -16.05
CA ALA A 202 26.40 -33.45 -17.27
C ALA A 202 27.31 -33.05 -18.45
N VAL A 203 28.40 -32.30 -18.22
CA VAL A 203 29.42 -31.92 -19.22
C VAL A 203 30.73 -32.69 -19.01
#